data_AF-A0A944X042-F1
#
_entry.id   AF-A0A944X042-F1
#
_cell.length_a   1.000
_cell.length_b   1.000
_cell.length_c   1.000
_cell.angle_alpha   90.00
_cell.angle_beta   90.00
_cell.angle_gamma   90.00
#
_symmetry.space_group_name_H-M   'P 1'
#
loop_
_entity.id
_entity.type
_entity.pdbx_description
1 polymer ?
#
loop_
_entity_poly.entity_id
_entity_poly.type
_entity_poly.pdbx_seq_one_letter_code
_entity_poly.pdbx_strand_id
1 'polypeptide(L)'
;MKGFDFSKVLCWATLAMPAIFPLYLLKFEVFGAPVNVVEVAVYVLFLMFVFEVFRKRFFWRLKVFLKVGLVKFFIPVVLLILGAFGGVYAGWVSGDMKMALGIFKGWVLMPILYAIILYYVALFDCGRIRLFRAYMLGALVLGFWALWQVVTGDYITIDMRASGPFESANYLALYIAPAVLISFGYVLYGLKQRKIYGYELLVFLVLAVAMVFSKSYGGLIGLFGGGFVYILFMFKSWWKRFSVVGALVLAGVVVVLLQIGTTKFDDFLAFERQSSSSVRLQVWEVAENLIYERPLMGIGLGQYQGLYETRAEEILGVAPYEPSMLHPHNLWLSTWLNSGVLGLFGLCWLIVSFFYVYRRGIMSRYSRGFVLMLLAMFVVILLHSLVDQHFWKNDLALLWWMVVVSIFGSGNQIIEGVIVKGVGLGTKIGYPTINILMKKDVSLKGVYVCSVEVGDDALGEVGKHYYGAGFVGTKDGLKGQYICEVYLFGKCGKIYGKEAKVLLMKRIREGRKIKDSKELKKLIDSDVQFSKKYLKIN
;
A
#
# COMPACT_ATOMS: atom_id res chain seq x y z
N MET A 1 -16.08 -7.98 -33.76
CA MET A 1 -16.18 -8.21 -32.30
C MET A 1 -14.93 -7.64 -31.64
N LYS A 2 -15.05 -6.67 -30.73
CA LYS A 2 -13.87 -6.17 -29.97
C LYS A 2 -13.36 -7.33 -29.10
N GLY A 3 -12.12 -7.77 -29.34
CA GLY A 3 -11.52 -8.89 -28.60
C GLY A 3 -11.51 -8.64 -27.09
N PHE A 4 -11.71 -9.71 -26.32
CA PHE A 4 -11.66 -9.69 -24.85
C PHE A 4 -10.30 -9.19 -24.35
N ASP A 5 -10.29 -8.04 -23.66
CA ASP A 5 -9.08 -7.43 -23.12
C ASP A 5 -8.79 -7.99 -21.73
N PHE A 6 -8.07 -9.11 -21.70
CA PHE A 6 -7.73 -9.84 -20.47
C PHE A 6 -7.01 -8.96 -19.44
N SER A 7 -6.16 -8.03 -19.89
CA SER A 7 -5.42 -7.10 -19.01
C SER A 7 -6.36 -6.18 -18.24
N LYS A 8 -7.42 -5.70 -18.89
CA LYS A 8 -8.44 -4.88 -18.22
C LYS A 8 -9.16 -5.68 -17.16
N VAL A 9 -9.52 -6.94 -17.43
CA VAL A 9 -10.20 -7.78 -16.45
C VAL A 9 -9.33 -8.02 -15.23
N LEU A 10 -8.05 -8.40 -15.43
CA LEU A 10 -7.08 -8.54 -14.34
C LEU A 10 -6.96 -7.25 -13.52
N CYS A 11 -6.87 -6.09 -14.19
CA CYS A 11 -6.81 -4.79 -13.53
C CYS A 11 -8.07 -4.53 -12.68
N TRP A 12 -9.27 -4.65 -13.26
CA TRP A 12 -10.53 -4.41 -12.55
C TRP A 12 -10.71 -5.35 -11.37
N ALA A 13 -10.45 -6.64 -11.55
CA ALA A 13 -10.57 -7.62 -10.48
C ALA A 13 -9.59 -7.33 -9.34
N THR A 14 -8.32 -7.00 -9.66
CA THR A 14 -7.30 -6.63 -8.65
C THR A 14 -7.71 -5.39 -7.85
N LEU A 15 -8.30 -4.38 -8.51
CA LEU A 15 -8.75 -3.14 -7.88
C LEU A 15 -10.03 -3.32 -7.06
N ALA A 16 -10.86 -4.33 -7.36
CA ALA A 16 -12.10 -4.62 -6.64
C ALA A 16 -11.88 -5.48 -5.38
N MET A 17 -10.77 -6.23 -5.30
CA MET A 17 -10.42 -7.11 -4.17
C MET A 17 -10.63 -6.50 -2.77
N PRO A 18 -10.27 -5.23 -2.50
CA PRO A 18 -10.43 -4.69 -1.15
C PRO A 18 -11.88 -4.63 -0.65
N ALA A 19 -12.87 -4.63 -1.55
CA ALA A 19 -14.28 -4.69 -1.16
C ALA A 19 -14.67 -6.03 -0.51
N ILE A 20 -13.94 -7.10 -0.81
CA ILE A 20 -14.22 -8.45 -0.30
C ILE A 20 -13.27 -8.90 0.79
N PHE A 21 -12.28 -8.10 1.20
CA PHE A 21 -11.36 -8.48 2.29
C PHE A 21 -12.07 -8.99 3.55
N PRO A 22 -13.19 -8.37 4.02
CA PRO A 22 -13.89 -8.86 5.21
C PRO A 22 -14.50 -10.27 5.05
N LEU A 23 -14.69 -10.74 3.81
CA LEU A 23 -15.23 -12.08 3.54
C LEU A 23 -14.21 -13.20 3.83
N TYR A 24 -13.02 -12.90 4.36
CA TYR A 24 -12.07 -13.93 4.78
C TYR A 24 -12.61 -14.80 5.93
N LEU A 25 -13.61 -14.31 6.67
CA LEU A 25 -14.33 -15.06 7.70
C LEU A 25 -15.14 -16.22 7.13
N LEU A 26 -15.51 -16.17 5.85
CA LEU A 26 -16.19 -17.24 5.15
C LEU A 26 -15.18 -18.33 4.77
N LYS A 27 -15.06 -19.33 5.66
CA LYS A 27 -14.15 -20.47 5.54
C LYS A 27 -14.91 -21.72 5.08
N PHE A 28 -14.25 -22.56 4.28
CA PHE A 28 -14.73 -23.86 3.81
C PHE A 28 -13.55 -24.77 3.52
N GLU A 29 -13.80 -26.04 3.19
CA GLU A 29 -12.75 -27.03 2.97
C GLU A 29 -12.65 -27.39 1.48
N VAL A 30 -11.42 -27.48 0.98
CA VAL A 30 -11.12 -27.93 -0.39
C VAL A 30 -10.02 -28.98 -0.29
N PHE A 31 -10.33 -30.22 -0.70
CA PHE A 31 -9.40 -31.37 -0.66
C PHE A 31 -8.70 -31.58 0.70
N GLY A 32 -9.43 -31.49 1.83
CA GLY A 32 -8.82 -31.69 3.15
C GLY A 32 -8.22 -30.43 3.79
N ALA A 33 -8.15 -29.32 3.05
CA ALA A 33 -7.49 -28.09 3.48
C ALA A 33 -8.49 -26.95 3.71
N PRO A 34 -8.44 -26.27 4.87
CA PRO A 34 -9.30 -25.11 5.13
C PRO A 34 -8.85 -23.94 4.26
N VAL A 35 -9.78 -23.33 3.53
CA VAL A 35 -9.59 -22.15 2.67
C VAL A 35 -10.67 -21.12 2.98
N ASN A 36 -10.46 -19.87 2.58
CA ASN A 36 -11.51 -18.84 2.63
C ASN A 36 -11.77 -18.21 1.26
N VAL A 37 -12.91 -17.52 1.15
CA VAL A 37 -13.35 -16.89 -0.11
C VAL A 37 -12.29 -15.94 -0.69
N VAL A 38 -11.61 -15.17 0.16
CA VAL A 38 -10.60 -14.19 -0.27
C VAL A 38 -9.33 -14.89 -0.75
N GLU A 39 -8.91 -15.98 -0.10
CA GLU A 39 -7.80 -16.82 -0.55
C GLU A 39 -8.02 -17.36 -1.95
N VAL A 40 -9.20 -17.93 -2.21
CA VAL A 40 -9.56 -18.44 -3.54
C VAL A 40 -9.53 -17.31 -4.58
N ALA A 41 -10.10 -16.14 -4.25
CA ALA A 41 -10.07 -15.00 -5.15
C ALA A 41 -8.64 -14.53 -5.49
N VAL A 42 -7.73 -14.48 -4.51
CA VAL A 42 -6.32 -14.15 -4.75
C VAL A 42 -5.63 -15.19 -5.61
N TYR A 43 -5.87 -16.49 -5.39
CA TYR A 43 -5.26 -17.54 -6.21
C TYR A 43 -5.75 -17.51 -7.65
N VAL A 44 -7.06 -17.30 -7.87
CA VAL A 44 -7.61 -17.09 -9.22
C VAL A 44 -6.96 -15.88 -9.88
N LEU A 45 -6.85 -14.76 -9.16
CA LEU A 45 -6.18 -13.57 -9.68
C LEU A 45 -4.70 -13.80 -9.98
N PHE A 46 -4.01 -14.61 -9.18
CA PHE A 46 -2.62 -14.95 -9.40
C PHE A 46 -2.46 -15.81 -10.66
N LEU A 47 -3.33 -16.80 -10.88
CA LEU A 47 -3.35 -17.59 -12.11
C LEU A 47 -3.63 -16.72 -13.33
N MET A 48 -4.56 -15.78 -13.23
CA MET A 48 -4.81 -14.79 -14.28
C MET A 48 -3.56 -13.93 -14.55
N PHE A 49 -2.91 -13.43 -13.50
CA PHE A 49 -1.68 -12.66 -13.61
C PHE A 49 -0.57 -13.45 -14.31
N VAL A 50 -0.35 -14.70 -13.91
CA VAL A 50 0.63 -15.61 -14.52
C VAL A 50 0.31 -15.82 -16.00
N PHE A 51 -0.95 -16.12 -16.32
CA PHE A 51 -1.41 -16.27 -17.70
C PHE A 51 -1.17 -15.01 -18.53
N GLU A 52 -1.47 -13.82 -18.01
CA GLU A 52 -1.22 -12.53 -18.69
C GLU A 52 0.27 -12.29 -18.95
N VAL A 53 1.13 -12.60 -17.98
CA VAL A 53 2.59 -12.47 -18.10
C VAL A 53 3.13 -13.40 -19.20
N PHE A 54 2.67 -14.66 -19.25
CA PHE A 54 3.08 -15.63 -20.28
C PHE A 54 2.49 -15.34 -21.65
N ARG A 55 1.19 -15.00 -21.73
CA ARG A 55 0.46 -14.72 -22.98
C ARG A 55 1.12 -13.62 -23.79
N LYS A 56 1.57 -12.55 -23.14
CA LYS A 56 2.17 -11.41 -23.84
C LYS A 56 3.66 -11.59 -24.18
N ARG A 57 4.28 -12.73 -23.81
CA ARG A 57 5.75 -12.98 -23.92
C ARG A 57 6.59 -11.76 -23.50
N PHE A 58 6.07 -10.98 -22.55
CA PHE A 58 6.48 -9.59 -22.36
C PHE A 58 7.58 -9.49 -21.29
N PHE A 59 8.70 -10.17 -21.55
CA PHE A 59 9.85 -10.24 -20.64
C PHE A 59 10.35 -8.86 -20.20
N TRP A 60 10.12 -7.80 -20.99
CA TRP A 60 10.48 -6.44 -20.61
C TRP A 60 9.62 -5.88 -19.46
N ARG A 61 8.29 -6.10 -19.44
CA ARG A 61 7.43 -5.65 -18.33
C ARG A 61 7.87 -6.30 -17.03
N LEU A 62 8.22 -7.58 -17.09
CA LEU A 62 8.75 -8.32 -15.95
C LEU A 62 10.13 -7.80 -15.53
N LYS A 63 11.05 -7.53 -16.47
CA LYS A 63 12.37 -6.93 -16.17
C LYS A 63 12.25 -5.54 -15.54
N VAL A 64 11.36 -4.70 -16.05
CA VAL A 64 11.06 -3.37 -15.47
C VAL A 64 10.46 -3.53 -14.08
N PHE A 65 9.44 -4.38 -13.94
CA PHE A 65 8.77 -4.69 -12.68
C PHE A 65 9.79 -5.06 -11.59
N LEU A 66 10.68 -6.01 -11.89
CA LEU A 66 11.74 -6.46 -10.99
C LEU A 66 12.75 -5.33 -10.70
N LYS A 67 13.28 -4.66 -11.73
CA LYS A 67 14.35 -3.66 -11.57
C LYS A 67 13.91 -2.42 -10.79
N VAL A 68 12.66 -1.98 -10.94
CA VAL A 68 12.15 -0.74 -10.32
C VAL A 68 11.90 -0.92 -8.82
N GLY A 69 11.51 -2.14 -8.41
CA GLY A 69 11.18 -2.45 -7.02
C GLY A 69 12.25 -3.25 -6.28
N LEU A 70 13.32 -3.72 -6.94
CA LEU A 70 14.21 -4.77 -6.41
C LEU A 70 14.64 -4.53 -4.96
N VAL A 71 15.32 -3.41 -4.71
CA VAL A 71 15.91 -3.13 -3.39
C VAL A 71 14.88 -2.66 -2.36
N LYS A 72 13.87 -1.92 -2.80
CA LYS A 72 12.95 -1.21 -1.88
C LYS A 72 11.68 -2.00 -1.56
N PHE A 73 11.40 -3.04 -2.34
CA PHE A 73 10.18 -3.83 -2.22
C PHE A 73 10.52 -5.33 -2.22
N PHE A 74 11.18 -5.86 -3.26
CA PHE A 74 11.36 -7.31 -3.38
C PHE A 74 12.35 -7.91 -2.38
N ILE A 75 13.51 -7.29 -2.13
CA ILE A 75 14.47 -7.79 -1.12
C ILE A 75 13.82 -7.91 0.27
N PRO A 76 13.16 -6.86 0.81
CA PRO A 76 12.57 -6.99 2.14
C PRO A 76 11.33 -7.91 2.17
N VAL A 77 10.58 -8.05 1.06
CA VAL A 77 9.57 -9.10 0.91
C VAL A 77 10.20 -10.50 1.04
N VAL A 78 11.33 -10.73 0.36
CA VAL A 78 12.05 -12.02 0.42
C VAL A 78 12.53 -12.31 1.84
N LEU A 79 13.08 -11.31 2.55
CA LEU A 79 13.50 -11.47 3.94
C LEU A 79 12.33 -11.84 4.86
N LEU A 80 11.16 -11.20 4.66
CA LEU A 80 9.95 -11.53 5.40
C LEU A 80 9.47 -12.96 5.12
N ILE A 81 9.50 -13.39 3.86
CA ILE A 81 9.17 -14.77 3.46
C ILE A 81 10.14 -15.77 4.08
N LEU A 82 11.45 -15.52 4.01
CA LEU A 82 12.47 -16.39 4.57
C LEU A 82 12.35 -16.51 6.08
N GLY A 83 12.09 -15.38 6.77
CA GLY A 83 11.79 -15.39 8.20
C GLY A 83 10.55 -16.20 8.54
N ALA A 84 9.47 -16.02 7.79
CA ALA A 84 8.23 -16.80 7.97
C ALA A 84 8.43 -18.30 7.69
N PHE A 85 9.28 -18.67 6.71
CA PHE A 85 9.67 -20.07 6.48
C PHE A 85 10.48 -20.64 7.65
N GLY A 86 11.39 -19.86 8.23
CA GLY A 86 12.05 -20.22 9.49
C GLY A 86 11.05 -20.46 10.61
N GLY A 87 9.99 -19.64 10.68
CA GLY A 87 8.88 -19.83 11.62
C GLY A 87 8.05 -21.10 11.36
N VAL A 88 7.86 -21.51 10.11
CA VAL A 88 7.24 -22.81 9.76
C VAL A 88 8.13 -23.96 10.21
N TYR A 89 9.44 -23.86 10.00
CA TYR A 89 10.39 -24.88 10.45
C TYR A 89 10.39 -25.03 11.97
N ALA A 90 10.34 -23.92 12.71
CA ALA A 90 10.19 -23.97 14.17
C ALA A 90 8.88 -24.66 14.60
N GLY A 91 7.77 -24.39 13.89
CA GLY A 91 6.49 -25.08 14.11
C GLY A 91 6.51 -26.57 13.74
N TRP A 92 7.37 -26.98 12.81
CA TRP A 92 7.61 -28.40 12.52
C TRP A 92 8.34 -29.09 13.67
N VAL A 93 9.36 -28.44 14.23
CA VAL A 93 10.11 -28.95 15.40
C VAL A 93 9.22 -29.10 16.63
N SER A 94 8.19 -28.25 16.79
CA SER A 94 7.24 -28.35 17.91
C SER A 94 6.06 -29.31 17.67
N GLY A 95 5.91 -29.89 16.48
CA GLY A 95 4.85 -30.86 16.16
C GLY A 95 3.56 -30.27 15.54
N ASP A 96 3.47 -28.96 15.37
CA ASP A 96 2.26 -28.24 14.91
C ASP A 96 2.32 -27.77 13.45
N MET A 97 2.98 -28.55 12.59
CA MET A 97 3.24 -28.18 11.19
C MET A 97 1.98 -27.77 10.41
N LYS A 98 0.83 -28.43 10.66
CA LYS A 98 -0.44 -28.14 9.97
C LYS A 98 -0.94 -26.72 10.29
N MET A 99 -0.83 -26.30 11.55
CA MET A 99 -1.21 -24.95 11.98
C MET A 99 -0.26 -23.91 11.36
N ALA A 100 1.04 -24.14 11.46
CA ALA A 100 2.07 -23.24 10.92
C ALA A 100 1.91 -23.03 9.40
N LEU A 101 1.64 -24.11 8.64
CA LEU A 101 1.37 -24.02 7.19
C LEU A 101 0.06 -23.26 6.88
N GLY A 102 -0.99 -23.47 7.67
CA GLY A 102 -2.25 -22.74 7.52
C GLY A 102 -2.07 -21.24 7.72
N ILE A 103 -1.34 -20.86 8.77
CA ILE A 103 -0.98 -19.47 9.07
C ILE A 103 -0.08 -18.88 7.99
N PHE A 104 0.96 -19.59 7.57
CA PHE A 104 1.84 -19.14 6.49
C PHE A 104 1.06 -18.85 5.21
N LYS A 105 0.16 -19.77 4.84
CA LYS A 105 -0.70 -19.65 3.67
C LYS A 105 -1.59 -18.39 3.75
N GLY A 106 -2.28 -18.18 4.87
CA GLY A 106 -3.26 -17.11 5.04
C GLY A 106 -2.68 -15.74 5.37
N TRP A 107 -1.63 -15.67 6.20
CA TRP A 107 -1.10 -14.39 6.73
C TRP A 107 0.09 -13.86 5.92
N VAL A 108 0.81 -14.75 5.21
CA VAL A 108 2.04 -14.37 4.51
C VAL A 108 1.90 -14.57 3.00
N LEU A 109 1.67 -15.80 2.54
CA LEU A 109 1.70 -16.13 1.12
C LEU A 109 0.62 -15.39 0.34
N MET A 110 -0.65 -15.57 0.72
CA MET A 110 -1.77 -14.97 -0.02
C MET A 110 -1.69 -13.43 -0.08
N PRO A 111 -1.43 -12.70 1.02
CA PRO A 111 -1.28 -11.24 0.96
C PRO A 111 -0.10 -10.77 0.11
N ILE A 112 1.03 -11.49 0.11
CA ILE A 112 2.18 -11.17 -0.75
C ILE A 112 1.85 -11.41 -2.23
N LEU A 113 1.15 -12.49 -2.58
CA LEU A 113 0.70 -12.74 -3.94
C LEU A 113 -0.18 -11.58 -4.43
N TYR A 114 -1.13 -11.13 -3.60
CA TYR A 114 -1.93 -9.94 -3.91
C TYR A 114 -1.05 -8.69 -4.07
N ALA A 115 -0.06 -8.49 -3.19
CA ALA A 115 0.87 -7.36 -3.27
C ALA A 115 1.65 -7.32 -4.60
N ILE A 116 2.13 -8.47 -5.07
CA ILE A 116 2.85 -8.65 -6.34
C ILE A 116 1.94 -8.29 -7.52
N ILE A 117 0.71 -8.82 -7.55
CA ILE A 117 -0.27 -8.55 -8.60
C ILE A 117 -0.64 -7.06 -8.60
N LEU A 118 -0.92 -6.50 -7.42
CA LEU A 118 -1.26 -5.08 -7.27
C LEU A 118 -0.09 -4.19 -7.70
N TYR A 119 1.16 -4.55 -7.37
CA TYR A 119 2.34 -3.80 -7.79
C TYR A 119 2.49 -3.83 -9.32
N TYR A 120 2.23 -4.99 -9.95
CA TYR A 120 2.19 -5.11 -11.40
C TYR A 120 1.12 -4.21 -12.01
N VAL A 121 -0.14 -4.35 -11.58
CA VAL A 121 -1.25 -3.51 -12.09
C VAL A 121 -0.97 -2.02 -11.89
N ALA A 122 -0.42 -1.64 -10.73
CA ALA A 122 -0.12 -0.26 -10.40
C ALA A 122 0.96 0.39 -11.29
N LEU A 123 1.87 -0.38 -11.86
CA LEU A 123 2.86 0.12 -12.82
C LEU A 123 2.22 0.45 -14.19
N PHE A 124 1.19 -0.29 -14.59
CA PHE A 124 0.69 -0.32 -15.97
C PHE A 124 -0.74 0.21 -16.17
N ASP A 125 -1.56 0.36 -15.12
CA ASP A 125 -2.94 0.87 -15.24
C ASP A 125 -3.39 1.64 -13.98
N CYS A 126 -3.97 2.83 -14.19
CA CYS A 126 -4.25 3.82 -13.16
C CYS A 126 -5.72 3.77 -12.71
N GLY A 127 -5.97 2.92 -11.71
CA GLY A 127 -7.24 2.87 -11.00
C GLY A 127 -7.12 2.97 -9.48
N ARG A 128 -6.05 3.56 -8.91
CA ARG A 128 -5.85 3.59 -7.45
C ARG A 128 -7.01 4.22 -6.66
N ILE A 129 -7.70 5.23 -7.23
CA ILE A 129 -8.92 5.76 -6.61
C ILE A 129 -9.99 4.66 -6.49
N ARG A 130 -10.12 3.79 -7.51
CA ARG A 130 -11.04 2.64 -7.50
C ARG A 130 -10.63 1.62 -6.43
N LEU A 131 -9.33 1.35 -6.26
CA LEU A 131 -8.81 0.49 -5.19
C LEU A 131 -9.29 0.95 -3.81
N PHE A 132 -9.12 2.24 -3.51
CA PHE A 132 -9.53 2.81 -2.23
C PHE A 132 -11.05 2.94 -2.09
N ARG A 133 -11.78 3.16 -3.17
CA ARG A 133 -13.25 3.09 -3.16
C ARG A 133 -13.78 1.69 -2.89
N ALA A 134 -13.13 0.66 -3.43
CA ALA A 134 -13.45 -0.73 -3.11
C ALA A 134 -13.20 -1.03 -1.62
N TYR A 135 -12.08 -0.57 -1.07
CA TYR A 135 -11.80 -0.69 0.36
C TYR A 135 -12.85 0.04 1.21
N MET A 136 -13.23 1.27 0.83
CA MET A 136 -14.31 2.01 1.50
C MET A 136 -15.66 1.28 1.44
N LEU A 137 -15.95 0.56 0.35
CA LEU A 137 -17.17 -0.25 0.23
C LEU A 137 -17.16 -1.43 1.21
N GLY A 138 -16.04 -2.16 1.30
CA GLY A 138 -15.89 -3.25 2.27
C GLY A 138 -15.99 -2.74 3.72
N ALA A 139 -15.35 -1.61 4.02
CA ALA A 139 -15.46 -0.96 5.32
C ALA A 139 -16.89 -0.50 5.61
N LEU A 140 -17.61 0.06 4.63
CA LEU A 140 -18.99 0.52 4.79
C LEU A 140 -19.93 -0.60 5.24
N VAL A 141 -19.78 -1.80 4.67
CA VAL A 141 -20.55 -2.98 5.09
C VAL A 141 -20.29 -3.31 6.57
N LEU A 142 -19.03 -3.30 6.99
CA LEU A 142 -18.65 -3.50 8.40
C LEU A 142 -19.20 -2.39 9.30
N GLY A 143 -19.19 -1.14 8.83
CA GLY A 143 -19.76 0.00 9.54
C GLY A 143 -21.27 -0.15 9.75
N PHE A 144 -22.02 -0.55 8.72
CA PHE A 144 -23.45 -0.82 8.89
C PHE A 144 -23.74 -1.98 9.84
N TRP A 145 -22.96 -3.05 9.79
CA TRP A 145 -23.08 -4.13 10.77
C TRP A 145 -22.85 -3.61 12.19
N ALA A 146 -21.78 -2.85 12.42
CA ALA A 146 -21.47 -2.25 13.70
C ALA A 146 -22.61 -1.35 14.22
N LEU A 147 -23.22 -0.54 13.33
CA LEU A 147 -24.38 0.28 13.70
C LEU A 147 -25.63 -0.54 13.97
N TRP A 148 -25.84 -1.64 13.24
CA TRP A 148 -26.93 -2.57 13.51
C TRP A 148 -26.81 -3.15 14.93
N GLN A 149 -25.62 -3.58 15.36
CA GLN A 149 -25.39 -4.04 16.74
C GLN A 149 -25.73 -2.96 17.78
N VAL A 150 -25.40 -1.70 17.49
CA VAL A 150 -25.72 -0.57 18.37
C VAL A 150 -27.22 -0.32 18.49
N VAL A 151 -27.96 -0.47 17.39
CA VAL A 151 -29.41 -0.24 17.36
C VAL A 151 -30.18 -1.41 17.99
N THR A 152 -29.75 -2.65 17.74
CA THR A 152 -30.43 -3.86 18.24
C THR A 152 -30.00 -4.23 19.66
N GLY A 153 -28.83 -3.78 20.11
CA GLY A 153 -28.18 -4.27 21.32
C GLY A 153 -27.54 -5.66 21.17
N ASP A 154 -27.55 -6.23 19.95
CA ASP A 154 -27.00 -7.57 19.66
C ASP A 154 -25.49 -7.52 19.46
N TYR A 155 -24.76 -7.38 20.58
CA TYR A 155 -23.31 -7.33 20.59
C TYR A 155 -22.69 -8.73 20.68
N ILE A 156 -21.69 -8.99 19.82
CA ILE A 156 -20.85 -10.20 19.93
C ILE A 156 -19.90 -10.09 21.14
N THR A 157 -19.39 -8.88 21.40
CA THR A 157 -18.46 -8.65 22.51
C THR A 157 -19.20 -8.58 23.84
N ILE A 158 -18.62 -9.18 24.88
CA ILE A 158 -19.16 -9.18 26.25
C ILE A 158 -19.25 -7.74 26.82
N ASP A 159 -18.33 -6.86 26.45
CA ASP A 159 -18.27 -5.46 26.93
C ASP A 159 -19.16 -4.48 26.12
N MET A 160 -20.12 -4.99 25.36
CA MET A 160 -21.12 -4.22 24.59
C MET A 160 -20.48 -3.17 23.65
N ARG A 161 -19.47 -3.58 22.89
CA ARG A 161 -18.80 -2.76 21.89
C ARG A 161 -19.14 -3.22 20.49
N ALA A 162 -19.31 -2.27 19.58
CA ALA A 162 -19.55 -2.62 18.20
C ALA A 162 -18.28 -3.27 17.60
N SER A 163 -18.42 -4.49 17.11
CA SER A 163 -17.32 -5.28 16.52
C SER A 163 -17.63 -5.76 15.10
N GLY A 164 -18.83 -5.49 14.57
CA GLY A 164 -19.28 -6.06 13.32
C GLY A 164 -19.28 -7.59 13.41
N PRO A 165 -18.72 -8.31 12.43
CA PRO A 165 -18.61 -9.77 12.46
C PRO A 165 -17.40 -10.28 13.26
N PHE A 166 -16.61 -9.39 13.88
CA PHE A 166 -15.38 -9.78 14.56
C PHE A 166 -15.62 -10.13 16.03
N GLU A 167 -14.82 -11.05 16.56
CA GLU A 167 -14.77 -11.42 17.98
C GLU A 167 -14.29 -10.26 18.87
N SER A 168 -13.58 -9.28 18.30
CA SER A 168 -13.06 -8.12 19.02
C SER A 168 -13.39 -6.82 18.30
N ALA A 169 -13.90 -5.84 19.06
CA ALA A 169 -14.09 -4.47 18.58
C ALA A 169 -12.78 -3.78 18.16
N ASN A 170 -11.62 -4.24 18.66
CA ASN A 170 -10.33 -3.75 18.17
C ASN A 170 -10.07 -4.20 16.74
N TYR A 171 -10.46 -5.42 16.35
CA TYR A 171 -10.32 -5.89 14.96
C TYR A 171 -11.15 -5.07 13.98
N LEU A 172 -12.38 -4.71 14.37
CA LEU A 172 -13.16 -3.74 13.61
C LEU A 172 -12.40 -2.43 13.44
N ALA A 173 -11.88 -1.86 14.53
CA ALA A 173 -11.17 -0.60 14.53
C ALA A 173 -9.86 -0.62 13.71
N LEU A 174 -9.09 -1.72 13.74
CA LEU A 174 -7.91 -1.94 12.90
C LEU A 174 -8.26 -1.82 11.41
N TYR A 175 -9.41 -2.39 11.02
CA TYR A 175 -9.87 -2.37 9.64
C TYR A 175 -10.49 -1.02 9.24
N ILE A 176 -11.36 -0.40 10.05
CA ILE A 176 -12.12 0.78 9.62
C ILE A 176 -11.42 2.12 9.89
N ALA A 177 -10.46 2.21 10.82
CA ALA A 177 -9.81 3.49 11.13
C ALA A 177 -9.08 4.12 9.91
N PRO A 178 -8.32 3.36 9.09
CA PRO A 178 -7.75 3.93 7.86
C PRO A 178 -8.83 4.33 6.84
N ALA A 179 -9.98 3.64 6.82
CA ALA A 179 -11.12 3.97 5.95
C ALA A 179 -11.84 5.26 6.37
N VAL A 180 -11.96 5.55 7.67
CA VAL A 180 -12.45 6.85 8.16
C VAL A 180 -11.58 7.98 7.64
N LEU A 181 -10.26 7.83 7.74
CA LEU A 181 -9.33 8.88 7.33
C LEU A 181 -9.38 9.15 5.82
N ILE A 182 -9.45 8.10 5.01
CA ILE A 182 -9.46 8.26 3.55
C ILE A 182 -10.80 8.82 3.05
N SER A 183 -11.93 8.38 3.62
CA SER A 183 -13.26 8.92 3.30
C SER A 183 -13.35 10.40 3.66
N PHE A 184 -12.85 10.78 4.84
CA PHE A 184 -12.70 12.18 5.25
C PHE A 184 -11.87 13.01 4.25
N GLY A 185 -10.71 12.48 3.83
CA GLY A 185 -9.86 13.12 2.82
C GLY A 185 -10.57 13.36 1.48
N TYR A 186 -11.41 12.42 1.04
CA TYR A 186 -12.22 12.60 -0.17
C TYR A 186 -13.33 13.63 0.02
N VAL A 187 -13.99 13.65 1.18
CA VAL A 187 -15.01 14.68 1.51
C VAL A 187 -14.38 16.08 1.45
N LEU A 188 -13.22 16.28 2.09
CA LEU A 188 -12.50 17.56 2.05
C LEU A 188 -12.08 17.95 0.62
N TYR A 189 -11.61 16.98 -0.16
CA TYR A 189 -11.29 17.20 -1.56
C TYR A 189 -12.52 17.63 -2.38
N GLY A 190 -13.66 16.99 -2.18
CA GLY A 190 -14.93 17.33 -2.82
C GLY A 190 -15.42 18.73 -2.46
N LEU A 191 -15.40 19.08 -1.16
CA LEU A 191 -15.75 20.42 -0.67
C LEU A 191 -14.89 21.51 -1.32
N LYS A 192 -13.58 21.28 -1.46
CA LYS A 192 -12.66 22.20 -2.14
C LYS A 192 -13.01 22.39 -3.62
N GLN A 193 -13.53 21.36 -4.28
CA GLN A 193 -13.98 21.39 -5.67
C GLN A 193 -15.44 21.87 -5.83
N ARG A 194 -16.10 22.28 -4.74
CA ARG A 194 -17.54 22.58 -4.68
C ARG A 194 -18.42 21.45 -5.25
N LYS A 195 -17.97 20.20 -5.09
CA LYS A 195 -18.68 18.99 -5.50
C LYS A 195 -18.71 18.03 -4.31
N ILE A 196 -19.84 17.96 -3.62
CA ILE A 196 -20.02 16.97 -2.55
C ILE A 196 -20.42 15.66 -3.21
N TYR A 197 -19.65 14.61 -2.97
CA TYR A 197 -20.01 13.27 -3.38
C TYR A 197 -20.73 12.61 -2.20
N GLY A 198 -22.03 12.36 -2.35
CA GLY A 198 -22.87 11.82 -1.27
C GLY A 198 -22.40 10.47 -0.75
N TYR A 199 -21.82 9.63 -1.62
CA TYR A 199 -21.24 8.35 -1.24
C TYR A 199 -20.08 8.50 -0.23
N GLU A 200 -19.08 9.34 -0.53
CA GLU A 200 -17.93 9.53 0.34
C GLU A 200 -18.31 10.17 1.69
N LEU A 201 -19.32 11.04 1.71
CA LEU A 201 -19.88 11.59 2.95
C LEU A 201 -20.60 10.52 3.78
N LEU A 202 -21.46 9.71 3.15
CA LEU A 202 -22.15 8.60 3.82
C LEU A 202 -21.14 7.63 4.46
N VAL A 203 -20.12 7.22 3.69
CA VAL A 203 -19.06 6.34 4.19
C VAL A 203 -18.38 6.97 5.39
N PHE A 204 -17.96 8.23 5.30
CA PHE A 204 -17.30 8.90 6.42
C PHE A 204 -18.17 8.92 7.67
N LEU A 205 -19.45 9.30 7.56
CA LEU A 205 -20.36 9.40 8.69
C LEU A 205 -20.60 8.03 9.34
N VAL A 206 -20.93 7.01 8.55
CA VAL A 206 -21.18 5.65 9.05
C VAL A 206 -19.94 5.11 9.77
N LEU A 207 -18.76 5.23 9.17
CA LEU A 207 -17.53 4.71 9.74
C LEU A 207 -17.05 5.50 10.97
N ALA A 208 -17.25 6.82 10.99
CA ALA A 208 -16.91 7.64 12.14
C ALA A 208 -17.77 7.27 13.36
N VAL A 209 -19.07 7.06 13.17
CA VAL A 209 -19.97 6.62 14.24
C VAL A 209 -19.62 5.19 14.68
N ALA A 210 -19.39 4.27 13.74
CA ALA A 210 -18.94 2.92 14.06
C ALA A 210 -17.61 2.90 14.86
N MET A 211 -16.65 3.78 14.53
CA MET A 211 -15.41 3.92 15.30
C MET A 211 -15.65 4.37 16.74
N VAL A 212 -16.58 5.29 16.98
CA VAL A 212 -16.93 5.72 18.35
C VAL A 212 -17.51 4.55 19.15
N PHE A 213 -18.45 3.79 18.57
CA PHE A 213 -19.06 2.64 19.24
C PHE A 213 -18.16 1.41 19.34
N SER A 214 -17.08 1.34 18.54
CA SER A 214 -16.02 0.35 18.76
C SER A 214 -15.28 0.57 20.08
N LYS A 215 -15.34 1.79 20.65
CA LYS A 215 -14.63 2.22 21.86
C LYS A 215 -13.15 1.77 21.89
N SER A 216 -12.48 1.68 20.73
CA SER A 216 -11.09 1.22 20.65
C SER A 216 -10.14 2.41 20.80
N TYR A 217 -9.49 2.55 21.96
CA TYR A 217 -8.54 3.64 22.19
C TYR A 217 -7.33 3.58 21.25
N GLY A 218 -6.81 2.39 20.94
CA GLY A 218 -5.74 2.21 19.95
C GLY A 218 -6.14 2.74 18.56
N GLY A 219 -7.37 2.42 18.12
CA GLY A 219 -7.91 2.91 16.86
C GLY A 219 -8.12 4.42 16.83
N LEU A 220 -8.61 5.00 17.93
CA LEU A 220 -8.80 6.45 18.07
C LEU A 220 -7.44 7.19 18.07
N ILE A 221 -6.46 6.72 18.85
CA ILE A 221 -5.10 7.28 18.87
C ILE A 221 -4.49 7.23 17.47
N GLY A 222 -4.61 6.10 16.78
CA GLY A 222 -4.19 5.95 15.39
C GLY A 222 -4.85 6.99 14.48
N LEU A 223 -6.17 7.13 14.55
CA LEU A 223 -6.95 8.08 13.74
C LEU A 223 -6.54 9.53 14.00
N PHE A 224 -6.40 9.94 15.27
CA PHE A 224 -5.94 11.29 15.64
C PHE A 224 -4.52 11.54 15.15
N GLY A 225 -3.59 10.60 15.34
CA GLY A 225 -2.21 10.73 14.87
C GLY A 225 -2.10 10.82 13.34
N GLY A 226 -2.85 9.99 12.61
CA GLY A 226 -2.94 10.07 11.15
C GLY A 226 -3.56 11.40 10.69
N GLY A 227 -4.67 11.82 11.28
CA GLY A 227 -5.33 13.10 11.00
C GLY A 227 -4.42 14.31 11.26
N PHE A 228 -3.68 14.27 12.36
CA PHE A 228 -2.65 15.26 12.70
C PHE A 228 -1.59 15.37 11.60
N VAL A 229 -1.00 14.24 11.19
CA VAL A 229 0.00 14.21 10.10
C VAL A 229 -0.60 14.75 8.80
N TYR A 230 -1.83 14.35 8.45
CA TYR A 230 -2.49 14.82 7.24
C TYR A 230 -2.64 16.34 7.22
N ILE A 231 -3.16 16.92 8.30
CA ILE A 231 -3.41 18.36 8.43
C ILE A 231 -2.11 19.16 8.49
N LEU A 232 -1.10 18.66 9.22
CA LEU A 232 0.21 19.28 9.33
C LEU A 232 0.85 19.52 7.95
N PHE A 233 0.71 18.57 7.03
CA PHE A 233 1.32 18.64 5.70
C PHE A 233 0.39 19.14 4.58
N MET A 234 -0.92 19.23 4.83
CA MET A 234 -1.93 19.70 3.87
C MET A 234 -1.75 21.19 3.55
N PHE A 235 -1.68 22.04 4.58
CA PHE A 235 -1.64 23.49 4.38
C PHE A 235 -0.24 23.97 4.01
N LYS A 236 -0.12 25.02 3.19
CA LYS A 236 1.18 25.66 2.89
C LYS A 236 1.53 26.75 3.91
N SER A 237 0.53 27.53 4.33
CA SER A 237 0.69 28.63 5.30
C SER A 237 0.91 28.08 6.70
N TRP A 238 1.95 28.56 7.38
CA TRP A 238 2.26 28.19 8.76
C TRP A 238 1.14 28.54 9.73
N TRP A 239 0.52 29.72 9.58
CA TRP A 239 -0.59 30.16 10.44
C TRP A 239 -1.81 29.25 10.33
N LYS A 240 -2.21 28.89 9.09
CA LYS A 240 -3.31 27.93 8.88
C LYS A 240 -2.99 26.56 9.45
N ARG A 241 -1.74 26.10 9.37
CA ARG A 241 -1.31 24.86 10.03
C ARG A 241 -1.49 24.97 11.53
N PHE A 242 -0.94 26.02 12.14
CA PHE A 242 -0.97 26.20 13.60
C PHE A 242 -2.41 26.29 14.13
N SER A 243 -3.29 27.07 13.49
CA SER A 243 -4.68 27.21 13.92
C SER A 243 -5.46 25.89 13.83
N VAL A 244 -5.33 25.14 12.73
CA VAL A 244 -6.07 23.87 12.56
C VAL A 244 -5.48 22.77 13.44
N VAL A 245 -4.15 22.71 13.59
CA VAL A 245 -3.50 21.79 14.53
C VAL A 245 -3.92 22.12 15.97
N GLY A 246 -3.92 23.40 16.36
CA GLY A 246 -4.41 23.83 17.66
C GLY A 246 -5.87 23.41 17.91
N ALA A 247 -6.74 23.56 16.91
CA ALA A 247 -8.13 23.10 17.00
C ALA A 247 -8.25 21.57 17.13
N LEU A 248 -7.45 20.78 16.40
CA LEU A 248 -7.41 19.33 16.55
C LEU A 248 -6.92 18.89 17.93
N VAL A 249 -5.85 19.53 18.43
CA VAL A 249 -5.30 19.24 19.76
C VAL A 249 -6.35 19.58 20.81
N LEU A 250 -7.02 20.73 20.69
CA LEU A 250 -8.11 21.11 21.59
C LEU A 250 -9.27 20.10 21.52
N ALA A 251 -9.67 19.67 20.32
CA ALA A 251 -10.70 18.64 20.16
C ALA A 251 -10.28 17.30 20.80
N GLY A 252 -9.02 16.89 20.65
CA GLY A 252 -8.46 15.72 21.33
C GLY A 252 -8.48 15.86 22.85
N VAL A 253 -8.11 17.04 23.38
CA VAL A 253 -8.19 17.35 24.81
C VAL A 253 -9.62 17.27 25.30
N VAL A 254 -10.59 17.86 24.58
CA VAL A 254 -12.01 17.76 24.92
C VAL A 254 -12.48 16.31 24.96
N VAL A 255 -12.10 15.49 23.97
CA VAL A 255 -12.42 14.05 23.98
C VAL A 255 -11.85 13.36 25.22
N VAL A 256 -10.59 13.64 25.58
CA VAL A 256 -9.97 13.07 26.80
C VAL A 256 -10.71 13.54 28.05
N LEU A 257 -11.05 14.83 28.16
CA LEU A 257 -11.79 15.37 29.29
C LEU A 257 -13.17 14.71 29.45
N LEU A 258 -13.87 14.42 28.34
CA LEU A 258 -15.15 13.71 28.34
C LEU A 258 -15.03 12.23 28.73
N GLN A 259 -13.82 11.67 28.77
CA GLN A 259 -13.57 10.30 29.24
C GLN A 259 -13.24 10.24 30.73
N ILE A 260 -12.84 11.35 31.35
CA ILE A 260 -12.52 11.41 32.78
C ILE A 260 -13.75 11.00 33.60
N GLY A 261 -13.56 10.09 34.56
CA GLY A 261 -14.62 9.55 35.41
C GLY A 261 -15.43 8.41 34.77
N THR A 262 -15.07 7.97 33.56
CA THR A 262 -15.62 6.73 32.99
C THR A 262 -14.79 5.53 33.44
N THR A 263 -15.45 4.43 33.79
CA THR A 263 -14.78 3.18 34.21
C THR A 263 -13.72 2.72 33.22
N LYS A 264 -14.03 2.82 31.92
CA LYS A 264 -13.12 2.43 30.84
C LYS A 264 -11.84 3.28 30.79
N PHE A 265 -11.95 4.58 31.05
CA PHE A 265 -10.78 5.47 31.06
C PHE A 265 -9.93 5.24 32.30
N ASP A 266 -10.57 5.03 33.45
CA ASP A 266 -9.89 4.67 34.69
C ASP A 266 -9.14 3.35 34.53
N ASP A 267 -9.77 2.33 33.93
CA ASP A 267 -9.11 1.05 33.61
C ASP A 267 -7.97 1.22 32.62
N PHE A 268 -8.11 2.09 31.62
CA PHE A 268 -7.03 2.36 30.67
C PHE A 268 -5.80 2.96 31.33
N LEU A 269 -5.97 3.79 32.36
CA LEU A 269 -4.89 4.37 33.16
C LEU A 269 -4.43 3.47 34.32
N ALA A 270 -5.20 2.43 34.66
CA ALA A 270 -4.86 1.52 35.74
C ALA A 270 -3.86 0.46 35.26
N PHE A 271 -2.65 0.52 35.79
CA PHE A 271 -1.58 -0.45 35.50
C PHE A 271 -1.43 -1.54 36.57
N GLU A 272 -2.02 -1.34 37.75
CA GLU A 272 -1.86 -2.20 38.93
C GLU A 272 -3.01 -3.22 39.12
N ARG A 273 -4.12 -3.07 38.39
CA ARG A 273 -5.26 -4.01 38.39
C ARG A 273 -5.51 -4.57 37.00
N GLN A 274 -6.29 -5.64 36.89
CA GLN A 274 -6.65 -6.23 35.59
C GLN A 274 -7.34 -5.19 34.70
N SER A 275 -6.66 -4.80 33.63
CA SER A 275 -7.10 -3.82 32.65
C SER A 275 -6.50 -4.15 31.29
N SER A 276 -7.04 -3.56 30.22
CA SER A 276 -6.45 -3.77 28.89
C SER A 276 -5.01 -3.28 28.79
N SER A 277 -4.59 -2.33 29.64
CA SER A 277 -3.24 -1.78 29.65
C SER A 277 -2.28 -2.69 30.43
N SER A 278 -2.68 -3.14 31.63
CA SER A 278 -1.86 -4.05 32.45
C SER A 278 -1.73 -5.44 31.84
N VAL A 279 -2.78 -5.96 31.21
CA VAL A 279 -2.73 -7.21 30.43
C VAL A 279 -1.69 -7.11 29.31
N ARG A 280 -1.65 -5.99 28.57
CA ARG A 280 -0.64 -5.80 27.51
C ARG A 280 0.79 -5.79 28.06
N LEU A 281 1.03 -5.22 29.24
CA LEU A 281 2.36 -5.22 29.85
C LEU A 281 2.82 -6.66 30.17
N GLN A 282 1.97 -7.47 30.80
CA GLN A 282 2.28 -8.89 31.07
C GLN A 282 2.52 -9.67 29.77
N VAL A 283 1.66 -9.45 28.77
CA VAL A 283 1.74 -10.08 27.46
C VAL A 283 3.04 -9.71 26.73
N TRP A 284 3.50 -8.46 26.85
CA TRP A 284 4.77 -8.00 26.27
C TRP A 284 5.97 -8.58 27.01
N GLU A 285 5.93 -8.63 28.34
CA GLU A 285 6.98 -9.26 29.15
C GLU A 285 7.17 -10.74 28.80
N VAL A 286 6.08 -11.49 28.70
CA VAL A 286 6.12 -12.89 28.24
C VAL A 286 6.66 -12.98 26.81
N ALA A 287 6.23 -12.11 25.91
CA ALA A 287 6.71 -12.09 24.53
C ALA A 287 8.21 -11.78 24.43
N GLU A 288 8.71 -10.83 25.21
CA GLU A 288 10.14 -10.50 25.27
C GLU A 288 10.95 -11.67 25.78
N ASN A 289 10.50 -12.34 26.84
CA ASN A 289 11.16 -13.53 27.38
C ASN A 289 11.26 -14.66 26.33
N LEU A 290 10.15 -14.96 25.63
CA LEU A 290 10.14 -15.92 24.52
C LEU A 290 11.04 -15.51 23.34
N ILE A 291 11.19 -14.21 23.07
CA ILE A 291 12.15 -13.69 22.07
C ILE A 291 13.59 -13.92 22.53
N TYR A 292 13.91 -13.68 23.80
CA TYR A 292 15.26 -13.89 24.35
C TYR A 292 15.71 -15.35 24.24
N GLU A 293 14.79 -16.30 24.38
CA GLU A 293 15.08 -17.73 24.19
C GLU A 293 15.37 -18.10 22.72
N ARG A 294 14.68 -17.46 21.77
CA ARG A 294 14.76 -17.79 20.33
C ARG A 294 14.87 -16.55 19.43
N PRO A 295 15.93 -15.73 19.54
CA PRO A 295 15.97 -14.42 18.89
C PRO A 295 16.11 -14.50 17.36
N LEU A 296 16.78 -15.54 16.85
CA LEU A 296 17.06 -15.64 15.41
C LEU A 296 15.85 -16.11 14.60
N MET A 297 15.21 -17.20 15.01
CA MET A 297 14.10 -17.83 14.28
C MET A 297 12.72 -17.43 14.83
N GLY A 298 12.65 -16.91 16.06
CA GLY A 298 11.40 -16.79 16.79
C GLY A 298 10.88 -18.14 17.30
N ILE A 299 9.69 -18.13 17.87
CA ILE A 299 9.01 -19.32 18.38
C ILE A 299 8.27 -20.10 17.28
N GLY A 300 8.00 -19.45 16.14
CA GLY A 300 7.29 -20.05 15.00
C GLY A 300 5.84 -19.60 14.84
N LEU A 301 5.28 -19.88 13.66
CA LEU A 301 3.95 -19.41 13.29
C LEU A 301 2.85 -20.12 14.09
N GLY A 302 2.05 -19.34 14.83
CA GLY A 302 0.91 -19.86 15.60
C GLY A 302 1.26 -20.48 16.95
N GLN A 303 2.53 -20.39 17.38
CA GLN A 303 2.99 -21.05 18.60
C GLN A 303 2.78 -20.22 19.87
N TYR A 304 2.48 -18.93 19.73
CA TYR A 304 2.42 -18.02 20.87
C TYR A 304 1.36 -18.40 21.90
N GLN A 305 0.15 -18.79 21.47
CA GLN A 305 -0.93 -19.11 22.40
C GLN A 305 -0.57 -20.26 23.35
N GLY A 306 -0.12 -21.40 22.80
CA GLY A 306 0.24 -22.56 23.62
C GLY A 306 1.43 -22.30 24.53
N LEU A 307 2.43 -21.53 24.06
CA LEU A 307 3.56 -21.13 24.90
C LEU A 307 3.15 -20.14 25.98
N TYR A 308 2.25 -19.20 25.69
CA TYR A 308 1.73 -18.27 26.68
C TYR A 308 0.96 -18.99 27.78
N GLU A 309 0.02 -19.87 27.41
CA GLU A 309 -0.80 -20.67 28.36
C GLU A 309 0.05 -21.54 29.31
N THR A 310 1.22 -22.01 28.84
CA THR A 310 2.09 -22.91 29.62
C THR A 310 3.23 -22.21 30.35
N ARG A 311 3.69 -21.04 29.87
CA ARG A 311 4.90 -20.36 30.39
C ARG A 311 4.61 -19.04 31.07
N ALA A 312 3.44 -18.42 30.86
CA ALA A 312 3.19 -17.08 31.38
C ALA A 312 3.29 -16.99 32.90
N GLU A 313 2.74 -17.97 33.63
CA GLU A 313 2.83 -17.99 35.10
C GLU A 313 4.28 -18.14 35.60
N GLU A 314 5.07 -19.01 34.96
CA GLU A 314 6.49 -19.18 35.27
C GLU A 314 7.28 -17.89 35.02
N ILE A 315 7.05 -17.24 33.88
CA ILE A 315 7.78 -16.03 33.46
C ILE A 315 7.40 -14.83 34.34
N LEU A 316 6.12 -14.65 34.63
CA LEU A 316 5.61 -13.53 35.43
C LEU A 316 5.80 -13.75 36.94
N GLY A 317 6.03 -14.99 37.37
CA GLY A 317 6.07 -15.38 38.78
C GLY A 317 4.72 -15.34 39.50
N VAL A 318 3.64 -15.05 38.76
CA VAL A 318 2.25 -14.97 39.23
C VAL A 318 1.31 -15.40 38.11
N ALA A 319 0.11 -15.85 38.47
CA ALA A 319 -0.92 -16.17 37.47
C ALA A 319 -1.19 -14.94 36.57
N PRO A 320 -1.17 -15.10 35.23
CA PRO A 320 -1.46 -14.00 34.32
C PRO A 320 -2.91 -13.54 34.49
N TYR A 321 -3.18 -12.26 34.26
CA TYR A 321 -4.54 -11.71 34.30
C TYR A 321 -5.47 -12.39 33.29
N GLU A 322 -4.93 -12.75 32.13
CA GLU A 322 -5.64 -13.48 31.10
C GLU A 322 -4.91 -14.81 30.87
N PRO A 323 -5.53 -15.96 31.16
CA PRO A 323 -4.85 -17.26 31.06
C PRO A 323 -4.47 -17.66 29.63
N SER A 324 -5.13 -17.10 28.62
CA SER A 324 -4.92 -17.44 27.21
C SER A 324 -4.80 -16.19 26.36
N MET A 325 -3.76 -16.12 25.53
CA MET A 325 -3.49 -15.01 24.63
C MET A 325 -3.05 -15.48 23.26
N LEU A 326 -3.82 -15.13 22.23
CA LEU A 326 -3.53 -15.51 20.84
C LEU A 326 -2.25 -14.87 20.29
N HIS A 327 -1.89 -13.68 20.78
CA HIS A 327 -0.81 -12.88 20.24
C HIS A 327 -0.38 -11.75 21.17
N PRO A 328 0.83 -11.19 21.00
CA PRO A 328 1.36 -10.19 21.92
C PRO A 328 0.75 -8.78 21.79
N HIS A 329 -0.25 -8.58 20.92
CA HIS A 329 -0.88 -7.27 20.67
C HIS A 329 0.13 -6.16 20.36
N ASN A 330 1.20 -6.48 19.63
CA ASN A 330 2.18 -5.51 19.17
C ASN A 330 2.82 -6.07 17.90
N LEU A 331 2.73 -5.35 16.80
CA LEU A 331 3.20 -5.87 15.52
C LEU A 331 4.71 -6.17 15.52
N TRP A 332 5.53 -5.49 16.33
CA TRP A 332 6.98 -5.72 16.32
C TRP A 332 7.31 -7.01 17.05
N LEU A 333 6.72 -7.21 18.23
CA LEU A 333 6.83 -8.44 19.01
C LEU A 333 6.25 -9.63 18.23
N SER A 334 5.06 -9.48 17.66
CA SER A 334 4.45 -10.51 16.81
C SER A 334 5.36 -10.87 15.64
N THR A 335 5.97 -9.90 14.98
CA THR A 335 6.86 -10.17 13.83
C THR A 335 8.11 -10.91 14.26
N TRP A 336 8.72 -10.51 15.37
CA TRP A 336 9.92 -11.18 15.88
C TRP A 336 9.61 -12.62 16.30
N LEU A 337 8.54 -12.84 17.06
CA LEU A 337 8.12 -14.18 17.50
C LEU A 337 7.76 -15.11 16.33
N ASN A 338 7.07 -14.59 15.31
CA ASN A 338 6.57 -15.40 14.19
C ASN A 338 7.60 -15.64 13.08
N SER A 339 8.55 -14.72 12.88
CA SER A 339 9.46 -14.74 11.72
C SER A 339 10.94 -14.47 12.04
N GLY A 340 11.26 -14.35 13.32
CA GLY A 340 12.61 -14.09 13.79
C GLY A 340 13.15 -12.71 13.40
N VAL A 341 14.44 -12.52 13.66
CA VAL A 341 15.12 -11.25 13.36
C VAL A 341 15.15 -10.93 11.86
N LEU A 342 15.19 -11.96 11.00
CA LEU A 342 15.18 -11.78 9.54
C LEU A 342 13.86 -11.17 9.06
N GLY A 343 12.73 -11.69 9.54
CA GLY A 343 11.43 -11.15 9.17
C GLY A 343 11.18 -9.76 9.76
N LEU A 344 11.63 -9.51 11.00
CA LEU A 344 11.60 -8.18 11.61
C LEU A 344 12.41 -7.16 10.79
N PHE A 345 13.62 -7.52 10.37
CA PHE A 345 14.45 -6.66 9.53
C PHE A 345 13.78 -6.38 8.17
N GLY A 346 13.16 -7.39 7.54
CA GLY A 346 12.35 -7.22 6.34
C GLY A 346 11.20 -6.23 6.52
N LEU A 347 10.43 -6.34 7.61
CA LEU A 347 9.34 -5.43 7.95
C LEU A 347 9.85 -3.98 8.14
N CYS A 348 10.89 -3.79 8.95
CA CYS A 348 11.52 -2.48 9.19
C CYS A 348 12.01 -1.84 7.88
N TRP A 349 12.63 -2.63 7.01
CA TRP A 349 13.08 -2.13 5.70
C TRP A 349 11.89 -1.73 4.80
N LEU A 350 10.77 -2.46 4.80
CA LEU A 350 9.57 -2.03 4.07
C LEU A 350 9.03 -0.69 4.58
N ILE A 351 8.98 -0.50 5.91
CA ILE A 351 8.54 0.75 6.53
C ILE A 351 9.48 1.91 6.15
N VAL A 352 10.80 1.72 6.28
CA VAL A 352 11.80 2.73 5.88
C VAL A 352 11.70 3.05 4.38
N SER A 353 11.52 2.02 3.56
CA SER A 353 11.35 2.18 2.10
C SER A 353 10.09 2.96 1.76
N PHE A 354 8.99 2.76 2.49
CA PHE A 354 7.77 3.55 2.32
C PHE A 354 8.04 5.04 2.52
N PHE A 355 8.65 5.43 3.64
CA PHE A 355 8.96 6.84 3.93
C PHE A 355 10.01 7.42 2.97
N TYR A 356 10.99 6.62 2.56
CA TYR A 356 11.98 7.01 1.55
C TYR A 356 11.31 7.34 0.21
N VAL A 357 10.42 6.48 -0.27
CA VAL A 357 9.70 6.67 -1.53
C VAL A 357 8.72 7.85 -1.43
N TYR A 358 8.02 7.99 -0.30
CA TYR A 358 7.19 9.16 0.01
C TYR A 358 7.99 10.47 -0.14
N ARG A 359 9.14 10.58 0.52
CA ARG A 359 9.96 11.79 0.53
C ARG A 359 10.63 12.09 -0.81
N ARG A 360 11.04 11.06 -1.56
CA ARG A 360 11.67 11.21 -2.89
C ARG A 360 10.71 11.63 -4.01
N GLY A 361 9.45 11.92 -3.69
CA GLY A 361 8.62 12.79 -4.51
C GLY A 361 7.70 12.06 -5.49
N ILE A 362 6.74 11.32 -4.94
CA ILE A 362 5.51 10.85 -5.62
C ILE A 362 4.65 12.02 -6.14
N MET A 363 4.94 13.24 -5.70
CA MET A 363 4.28 14.50 -6.07
C MET A 363 4.12 14.73 -7.58
N SER A 364 4.80 13.94 -8.39
CA SER A 364 4.87 14.04 -9.83
C SER A 364 3.72 13.27 -10.55
N ARG A 365 3.23 12.15 -9.99
CA ARG A 365 2.13 11.33 -10.58
C ARG A 365 0.76 11.51 -9.92
N TYR A 366 0.73 11.85 -8.63
CA TYR A 366 -0.52 11.96 -7.87
C TYR A 366 -0.71 13.36 -7.32
N SER A 367 -1.98 13.71 -7.07
CA SER A 367 -2.28 14.94 -6.34
C SER A 367 -1.60 14.87 -4.98
N ARG A 368 -1.02 16.00 -4.55
CA ARG A 368 -0.41 16.14 -3.21
C ARG A 368 -1.33 15.59 -2.12
N GLY A 369 -2.63 15.89 -2.21
CA GLY A 369 -3.63 15.43 -1.26
C GLY A 369 -3.70 13.91 -1.13
N PHE A 370 -3.71 13.19 -2.27
CA PHE A 370 -3.75 11.72 -2.25
C PHE A 370 -2.50 11.10 -1.61
N VAL A 371 -1.31 11.63 -1.92
CA VAL A 371 -0.05 11.14 -1.33
C VAL A 371 -0.03 11.39 0.19
N LEU A 372 -0.53 12.54 0.63
CA LEU A 372 -0.69 12.84 2.06
C LEU A 372 -1.70 11.91 2.74
N MET A 373 -2.79 11.55 2.06
CA MET A 373 -3.76 10.58 2.58
C MET A 373 -3.11 9.19 2.77
N LEU A 374 -2.32 8.72 1.81
CA LEU A 374 -1.59 7.46 1.94
C LEU A 374 -0.61 7.47 3.13
N LEU A 375 0.15 8.56 3.29
CA LEU A 375 1.03 8.73 4.44
C LEU A 375 0.24 8.65 5.75
N ALA A 376 -0.85 9.41 5.82
CA ALA A 376 -1.66 9.51 7.01
C ALA A 376 -2.32 8.17 7.38
N MET A 377 -2.81 7.41 6.39
CA MET A 377 -3.30 6.03 6.58
C MET A 377 -2.22 5.11 7.11
N PHE A 378 -1.00 5.19 6.57
CA PHE A 378 0.10 4.37 7.04
C PHE A 378 0.50 4.72 8.49
N VAL A 379 0.42 6.00 8.86
CA VAL A 379 0.61 6.44 10.26
C VAL A 379 -0.48 5.88 11.18
N VAL A 380 -1.76 5.85 10.77
CA VAL A 380 -2.83 5.19 11.55
C VAL A 380 -2.44 3.73 11.82
N ILE A 381 -2.06 3.01 10.76
CA ILE A 381 -1.66 1.60 10.84
C ILE A 381 -0.48 1.43 11.81
N LEU A 382 0.58 2.24 11.68
CA LEU A 382 1.77 2.11 12.52
C LEU A 382 1.50 2.45 13.99
N LEU A 383 0.75 3.52 14.28
CA LEU A 383 0.45 3.92 15.65
C LEU A 383 -0.46 2.91 16.35
N HIS A 384 -1.50 2.44 15.67
CA HIS A 384 -2.38 1.42 16.23
C HIS A 384 -1.67 0.06 16.32
N SER A 385 -0.64 -0.19 15.48
CA SER A 385 0.24 -1.38 15.57
C SER A 385 1.18 -1.41 16.80
N LEU A 386 1.26 -0.33 17.57
CA LEU A 386 2.02 -0.32 18.83
C LEU A 386 1.28 -1.06 19.95
N VAL A 387 -0.05 -1.19 19.84
CA VAL A 387 -0.93 -1.78 20.86
C VAL A 387 -1.85 -2.87 20.29
N ASP A 388 -1.66 -3.22 19.01
CA ASP A 388 -2.26 -4.38 18.34
C ASP A 388 -1.45 -4.74 17.06
N GLN A 389 -1.95 -5.64 16.20
CA GLN A 389 -1.22 -6.11 15.01
C GLN A 389 -1.99 -5.99 13.68
N HIS A 390 -1.46 -5.21 12.73
CA HIS A 390 -2.06 -5.02 11.39
C HIS A 390 -1.52 -5.96 10.30
N PHE A 391 -0.60 -6.87 10.62
CA PHE A 391 0.03 -7.73 9.60
C PHE A 391 -0.31 -9.20 9.78
N TRP A 392 -0.26 -9.73 11.00
CA TRP A 392 -0.44 -11.16 11.26
C TRP A 392 -1.94 -11.55 11.36
N LYS A 393 -2.71 -11.20 10.33
CA LYS A 393 -4.13 -11.52 10.16
C LYS A 393 -4.54 -11.35 8.68
N ASN A 394 -5.39 -12.23 8.13
CA ASN A 394 -5.70 -12.32 6.69
C ASN A 394 -6.04 -10.97 6.02
N ASP A 395 -7.09 -10.31 6.49
CA ASP A 395 -7.62 -9.06 5.92
C ASP A 395 -6.72 -7.87 6.19
N LEU A 396 -6.13 -7.80 7.39
CA LEU A 396 -5.24 -6.71 7.76
C LEU A 396 -3.91 -6.77 7.02
N ALA A 397 -3.33 -7.96 6.78
CA ALA A 397 -2.14 -8.08 5.93
C ALA A 397 -2.42 -7.63 4.49
N LEU A 398 -3.59 -7.98 3.95
CA LEU A 398 -4.02 -7.50 2.62
C LEU A 398 -4.14 -5.97 2.59
N LEU A 399 -4.74 -5.36 3.63
CA LEU A 399 -4.83 -3.91 3.79
C LEU A 399 -3.43 -3.27 3.91
N TRP A 400 -2.53 -3.86 4.69
CA TRP A 400 -1.16 -3.41 4.86
C TRP A 400 -0.42 -3.39 3.52
N TRP A 401 -0.45 -4.49 2.77
CA TRP A 401 0.17 -4.58 1.46
C TRP A 401 -0.47 -3.63 0.45
N MET A 402 -1.79 -3.46 0.49
CA MET A 402 -2.50 -2.50 -0.36
C MET A 402 -1.97 -1.07 -0.18
N VAL A 403 -1.77 -0.62 1.07
CA VAL A 403 -1.24 0.72 1.39
C VAL A 403 0.24 0.83 1.01
N VAL A 404 1.05 -0.18 1.33
CA VAL A 404 2.49 -0.21 1.06
C VAL A 404 2.75 -0.20 -0.45
N VAL A 405 2.14 -1.10 -1.21
CA VAL A 405 2.24 -1.14 -2.69
C VAL A 405 1.67 0.13 -3.34
N SER A 406 0.72 0.79 -2.66
CA SER A 406 0.17 2.06 -3.12
C SER A 406 1.22 3.15 -3.32
N ILE A 407 2.31 3.08 -2.54
CA ILE A 407 3.44 4.00 -2.64
C ILE A 407 4.49 3.55 -3.66
N PHE A 408 4.76 2.25 -3.80
CA PHE A 408 5.86 1.75 -4.63
C PHE A 408 5.59 1.78 -6.14
N GLY A 409 4.35 1.53 -6.59
CA GLY A 409 4.03 1.60 -8.03
C GLY A 409 3.97 3.02 -8.60
N SER A 410 4.44 4.03 -7.87
CA SER A 410 4.28 5.45 -8.21
C SER A 410 5.44 6.03 -9.04
N GLY A 411 6.57 5.32 -9.12
CA GLY A 411 7.84 5.87 -9.62
C GLY A 411 7.92 6.09 -11.14
N ASN A 412 7.25 5.27 -11.95
CA ASN A 412 7.45 5.26 -13.40
C ASN A 412 6.11 5.33 -14.14
N GLN A 413 5.94 6.32 -15.04
CA GLN A 413 4.77 6.41 -15.91
C GLN A 413 5.04 5.80 -17.28
N ILE A 414 3.99 5.30 -17.92
CA ILE A 414 4.04 4.83 -19.30
C ILE A 414 3.19 5.76 -20.14
N ILE A 415 3.81 6.28 -21.19
CA ILE A 415 3.15 7.05 -22.24
C ILE A 415 2.88 6.09 -23.39
N GLU A 416 1.64 6.07 -23.86
CA GLU A 416 1.25 5.31 -25.05
C GLU A 416 0.82 6.28 -26.14
N GLY A 417 1.25 6.00 -27.37
CA GLY A 417 0.97 6.88 -28.49
C GLY A 417 1.58 6.42 -29.80
N VAL A 418 1.26 7.15 -30.87
CA VAL A 418 1.77 6.86 -32.21
C VAL A 418 3.00 7.71 -32.48
N ILE A 419 4.03 7.11 -33.08
CA ILE A 419 5.23 7.82 -33.50
C ILE A 419 4.92 8.66 -34.74
N VAL A 420 5.01 9.97 -34.60
CA VAL A 420 4.72 10.95 -35.65
C VAL A 420 5.97 11.74 -36.03
N LYS A 421 5.93 12.37 -37.21
CA LYS A 421 6.99 13.28 -37.66
C LYS A 421 6.90 14.60 -36.89
N GLY A 422 7.99 14.99 -36.25
CA GLY A 422 8.10 16.29 -35.59
C GLY A 422 8.64 17.39 -36.50
N VAL A 423 8.84 18.57 -35.91
CA VAL A 423 9.37 19.77 -36.59
C VAL A 423 10.86 19.65 -36.95
N GLY A 424 11.57 18.64 -36.41
CA GLY A 424 12.97 18.35 -36.77
C GLY A 424 14.01 19.28 -36.13
N LEU A 425 13.65 20.06 -35.11
CA LEU A 425 14.57 20.92 -34.36
C LEU A 425 15.74 20.16 -33.74
N GLY A 426 15.46 19.02 -33.09
CA GLY A 426 16.49 18.16 -32.50
C GLY A 426 17.53 17.69 -33.52
N THR A 427 17.09 17.34 -34.73
CA THR A 427 17.99 16.94 -35.83
C THR A 427 18.98 18.03 -36.20
N LYS A 428 18.56 19.31 -36.22
CA LYS A 428 19.44 20.45 -36.54
C LYS A 428 20.57 20.66 -35.53
N ILE A 429 20.40 20.19 -34.29
CA ILE A 429 21.37 20.37 -33.19
C ILE A 429 22.11 19.07 -32.83
N GLY A 430 21.91 17.99 -33.60
CA GLY A 430 22.59 16.69 -33.43
C GLY A 430 21.86 15.66 -32.58
N TYR A 431 20.62 15.93 -32.18
CA TYR A 431 19.79 15.06 -31.33
C TYR A 431 18.46 14.72 -32.01
N PRO A 432 18.44 13.82 -33.01
CA PRO A 432 17.21 13.43 -33.69
C PRO A 432 16.24 12.71 -32.73
N THR A 433 15.11 13.33 -32.42
CA THR A 433 14.09 12.79 -31.51
C THR A 433 12.91 12.19 -32.26
N ILE A 434 12.42 11.06 -31.76
CA ILE A 434 11.09 10.56 -32.12
C ILE A 434 10.03 11.38 -31.39
N ASN A 435 8.90 11.66 -32.03
CA ASN A 435 7.79 12.37 -31.39
C ASN A 435 6.65 11.37 -31.21
N ILE A 436 6.25 11.11 -29.98
CA ILE A 436 5.10 10.26 -29.67
C ILE A 436 3.91 11.16 -29.39
N LEU A 437 2.87 11.07 -30.24
CA LEU A 437 1.60 11.73 -30.01
C LEU A 437 0.82 10.94 -28.96
N MET A 438 0.65 11.53 -27.78
CA MET A 438 0.15 10.81 -26.61
C MET A 438 -1.38 10.58 -26.69
N LYS A 439 -1.83 9.38 -26.35
CA LYS A 439 -3.27 9.05 -26.27
C LYS A 439 -4.00 9.77 -25.13
N LYS A 440 -3.28 10.15 -24.07
CA LYS A 440 -3.79 10.83 -22.88
C LYS A 440 -2.77 11.84 -22.36
N ASP A 441 -3.26 12.90 -21.71
CA ASP A 441 -2.40 13.79 -20.92
C ASP A 441 -1.76 13.00 -19.76
N VAL A 442 -0.55 13.39 -19.41
CA VAL A 442 0.12 12.92 -18.21
C VAL A 442 0.55 14.09 -17.34
N SER A 443 0.37 13.94 -16.03
CA SER A 443 0.75 14.94 -15.04
C SER A 443 2.27 15.22 -15.01
N LEU A 444 3.08 14.32 -15.55
CA LEU A 444 4.54 14.39 -15.54
C LEU A 444 5.08 15.19 -16.72
N LYS A 445 5.31 16.49 -16.52
CA LYS A 445 6.05 17.33 -17.47
C LYS A 445 7.54 17.44 -17.09
N GLY A 446 8.41 17.48 -18.10
CA GLY A 446 9.85 17.63 -17.91
C GLY A 446 10.68 16.61 -18.68
N VAL A 447 11.95 16.45 -18.29
CA VAL A 447 12.91 15.56 -18.96
C VAL A 447 13.17 14.32 -18.12
N TYR A 448 13.21 13.16 -18.78
CA TYR A 448 13.28 11.84 -18.18
C TYR A 448 14.28 10.94 -18.89
N VAL A 449 14.84 9.99 -18.15
CA VAL A 449 15.39 8.76 -18.73
C VAL A 449 14.23 7.88 -19.16
N CYS A 450 14.25 7.41 -20.39
CA CYS A 450 13.16 6.69 -21.04
C CYS A 450 13.58 5.29 -21.48
N SER A 451 12.65 4.34 -21.41
CA SER A 451 12.70 3.09 -22.17
C SER A 451 11.52 3.07 -23.12
N VAL A 452 11.79 2.84 -24.40
CA VAL A 452 10.84 2.93 -25.50
C VAL A 452 10.68 1.56 -26.14
N GLU A 453 9.46 1.15 -26.36
CA GLU A 453 9.11 -0.03 -27.14
C GLU A 453 8.33 0.43 -28.37
N VAL A 454 8.67 -0.11 -29.55
CA VAL A 454 8.04 0.23 -30.83
C VAL A 454 7.57 -1.03 -31.52
N GLY A 455 6.28 -1.15 -31.84
CA GLY A 455 5.71 -2.35 -32.49
C GLY A 455 4.37 -2.10 -33.18
N ASP A 456 4.00 -3.02 -34.09
CA ASP A 456 2.69 -3.06 -34.75
C ASP A 456 1.82 -4.12 -34.05
N ASP A 457 0.67 -3.72 -33.50
CA ASP A 457 -0.26 -4.58 -32.76
C ASP A 457 -0.96 -5.63 -33.66
N ALA A 458 -0.63 -5.76 -34.95
CA ALA A 458 -1.38 -6.57 -35.91
C ALA A 458 -0.87 -8.01 -36.13
N LEU A 459 0.41 -8.33 -35.84
CA LEU A 459 1.01 -9.64 -36.23
C LEU A 459 1.87 -10.33 -35.15
N GLY A 460 1.86 -9.87 -33.90
CA GLY A 460 2.49 -10.60 -32.79
C GLY A 460 4.03 -10.63 -32.80
N GLU A 461 4.70 -9.82 -33.60
CA GLU A 461 6.15 -9.64 -33.51
C GLU A 461 6.55 -8.78 -32.30
N VAL A 462 7.66 -9.14 -31.66
CA VAL A 462 8.24 -8.43 -30.51
C VAL A 462 8.63 -7.01 -30.93
N GLY A 463 8.06 -6.00 -30.26
CA GLY A 463 8.44 -4.61 -30.49
C GLY A 463 9.93 -4.38 -30.24
N LYS A 464 10.58 -3.57 -31.08
CA LYS A 464 11.99 -3.22 -30.87
C LYS A 464 12.11 -2.31 -29.64
N HIS A 465 13.04 -2.65 -28.75
CA HIS A 465 13.29 -1.90 -27.53
C HIS A 465 14.48 -0.96 -27.67
N TYR A 466 14.29 0.25 -27.18
CA TYR A 466 15.29 1.31 -27.17
C TYR A 466 15.35 1.97 -25.79
N TYR A 467 16.50 2.54 -25.46
CA TYR A 467 16.61 3.48 -24.34
C TYR A 467 16.79 4.89 -24.88
N GLY A 468 16.52 5.90 -24.07
CA GLY A 468 16.67 7.28 -24.51
C GLY A 468 16.54 8.31 -23.41
N ALA A 469 16.74 9.57 -23.78
CA ALA A 469 16.40 10.74 -22.97
C ALA A 469 15.18 11.42 -23.60
N GLY A 470 14.12 11.62 -22.85
CA GLY A 470 12.85 12.13 -23.38
C GLY A 470 12.28 13.31 -22.63
N PHE A 471 11.73 14.26 -23.37
CA PHE A 471 10.93 15.37 -22.87
C PHE A 471 9.44 15.02 -22.97
N VAL A 472 8.69 15.36 -21.94
CA VAL A 472 7.23 15.22 -21.89
C VAL A 472 6.63 16.60 -21.64
N GLY A 473 5.74 17.02 -22.54
CA GLY A 473 5.12 18.33 -22.45
C GLY A 473 4.03 18.57 -23.48
N THR A 474 3.64 19.85 -23.58
CA THR A 474 2.68 20.37 -24.55
C THR A 474 3.42 21.25 -25.54
N LYS A 475 3.12 21.12 -26.83
CA LYS A 475 3.76 21.92 -27.87
C LYS A 475 2.89 23.11 -28.25
N ASP A 476 3.41 24.31 -28.05
CA ASP A 476 2.81 25.56 -28.53
C ASP A 476 2.70 25.47 -30.07
N GLY A 477 1.48 25.51 -30.62
CA GLY A 477 1.21 25.47 -32.07
C GLY A 477 0.49 24.22 -32.63
N LEU A 478 0.42 23.09 -31.90
CA LEU A 478 -0.33 21.89 -32.30
C LEU A 478 -1.63 21.73 -31.49
N LYS A 479 -2.49 22.76 -31.46
CA LYS A 479 -3.77 22.78 -30.72
C LYS A 479 -3.68 22.22 -29.27
N GLY A 480 -2.54 22.38 -28.59
CA GLY A 480 -2.34 21.87 -27.23
C GLY A 480 -2.16 20.34 -27.11
N GLN A 481 -1.85 19.62 -28.19
CA GLN A 481 -1.58 18.17 -28.13
C GLN A 481 -0.34 17.84 -27.28
N TYR A 482 -0.46 16.76 -26.51
CA TYR A 482 0.59 16.24 -25.63
C TYR A 482 1.59 15.42 -26.44
N ILE A 483 2.87 15.72 -26.26
CA ILE A 483 3.96 15.09 -27.00
C ILE A 483 5.01 14.60 -26.02
N CYS A 484 5.46 13.37 -26.26
CA CYS A 484 6.70 12.86 -25.70
C CYS A 484 7.77 12.84 -26.80
N GLU A 485 8.79 13.68 -26.67
CA GLU A 485 9.91 13.76 -27.60
C GLU A 485 11.08 12.95 -27.02
N VAL A 486 11.48 11.84 -27.64
CA VAL A 486 12.54 10.97 -27.09
C VAL A 486 13.72 10.89 -28.05
N TYR A 487 14.92 11.23 -27.57
CA TYR A 487 16.17 10.91 -28.24
C TYR A 487 16.56 9.47 -27.90
N LEU A 488 16.45 8.58 -28.88
CA LEU A 488 16.80 7.17 -28.72
C LEU A 488 18.32 6.98 -28.78
N PHE A 489 18.86 6.14 -27.91
CA PHE A 489 20.26 5.72 -27.92
C PHE A 489 20.45 4.58 -28.92
N GLY A 490 21.40 4.76 -29.83
CA GLY A 490 21.69 3.81 -30.91
C GLY A 490 20.93 4.10 -32.21
N LYS A 491 21.18 3.28 -33.24
CA LYS A 491 20.51 3.43 -34.54
C LYS A 491 19.06 2.92 -34.46
N CYS A 492 18.12 3.74 -34.91
CA CYS A 492 16.71 3.37 -35.05
C CYS A 492 16.34 3.25 -36.54
N GLY A 493 15.60 2.20 -36.92
CA GLY A 493 15.13 1.99 -38.29
C GLY A 493 13.91 2.87 -38.65
N LYS A 494 13.17 2.50 -39.69
CA LYS A 494 11.87 3.15 -40.00
C LYS A 494 10.84 2.80 -38.93
N ILE A 495 10.45 3.79 -38.11
CA ILE A 495 9.54 3.63 -36.97
C ILE A 495 8.33 4.58 -36.96
N TYR A 496 8.26 5.53 -37.91
CA TYR A 496 7.10 6.42 -38.03
C TYR A 496 5.82 5.64 -38.34
N GLY A 497 4.69 6.05 -37.75
CA GLY A 497 3.40 5.39 -37.89
C GLY A 497 3.16 4.23 -36.93
N LYS A 498 4.20 3.74 -36.26
CA LYS A 498 4.09 2.63 -35.29
C LYS A 498 3.60 3.11 -33.93
N GLU A 499 2.99 2.18 -33.19
CA GLU A 499 2.66 2.39 -31.78
C GLU A 499 3.93 2.34 -30.93
N ALA A 500 3.97 3.22 -29.93
CA ALA A 500 5.07 3.31 -28.97
C ALA A 500 4.56 3.32 -27.54
N LYS A 501 5.29 2.60 -26.68
CA LYS A 501 5.13 2.65 -25.23
C LYS A 501 6.42 3.18 -24.62
N VAL A 502 6.34 4.30 -23.91
CA VAL A 502 7.49 4.98 -23.31
C VAL A 502 7.37 4.95 -21.80
N LEU A 503 8.23 4.18 -21.15
CA LEU A 503 8.39 4.18 -19.70
C LEU A 503 9.33 5.31 -19.26
N LEU A 504 8.82 6.26 -18.48
CA LEU A 504 9.58 7.30 -17.81
C LEU A 504 10.23 6.70 -16.55
N MET A 505 11.52 6.38 -16.62
CA MET A 505 12.24 5.66 -15.56
C MET A 505 12.78 6.57 -14.46
N LYS A 506 13.22 7.79 -14.81
CA LYS A 506 13.86 8.72 -13.87
C LYS A 506 13.72 10.15 -14.36
N ARG A 507 13.11 11.04 -13.56
CA ARG A 507 13.10 12.48 -13.83
C ARG A 507 14.53 13.03 -13.70
N ILE A 508 14.96 13.76 -14.72
CA ILE A 508 16.23 14.48 -14.76
C ILE A 508 16.00 15.91 -14.26
N ARG A 509 15.01 16.62 -14.85
CA ARG A 509 14.71 18.02 -14.54
C ARG A 509 13.33 18.47 -15.03
N GLU A 510 12.93 19.69 -14.67
CA GLU A 510 11.73 20.35 -15.20
C GLU A 510 11.95 20.83 -16.66
N GLY A 511 10.85 21.09 -17.37
CA GLY A 511 10.88 21.75 -18.66
C GLY A 511 11.15 23.25 -18.49
N ARG A 512 12.02 23.82 -19.33
CA ARG A 512 12.33 25.26 -19.35
C ARG A 512 12.28 25.76 -20.79
N LYS A 513 11.74 26.96 -21.02
CA LYS A 513 11.85 27.64 -22.31
C LYS A 513 13.29 28.13 -22.46
N ILE A 514 13.93 27.81 -23.58
CA ILE A 514 15.31 28.20 -23.88
C ILE A 514 15.29 28.95 -25.21
N LYS A 515 15.89 30.13 -25.22
CA LYS A 515 15.90 31.02 -26.40
C LYS A 515 17.12 30.79 -27.29
N ASP A 516 18.22 30.26 -26.73
CA ASP A 516 19.47 30.03 -27.45
C ASP A 516 19.69 28.53 -27.78
N SER A 517 20.04 28.27 -29.04
CA SER A 517 20.31 26.92 -29.56
C SER A 517 21.57 26.29 -28.95
N LYS A 518 22.62 27.09 -28.67
CA LYS A 518 23.86 26.58 -28.04
C LYS A 518 23.60 26.17 -26.60
N GLU A 519 22.85 26.98 -25.85
CA GLU A 519 22.43 26.64 -24.49
C GLU A 519 21.55 25.37 -24.46
N LEU A 520 20.59 25.24 -25.38
CA LEU A 520 19.75 24.05 -25.48
C LEU A 520 20.57 22.78 -25.73
N LYS A 521 21.57 22.84 -26.62
CA LYS A 521 22.46 21.71 -26.90
C LYS A 521 23.23 21.27 -25.66
N LYS A 522 23.87 22.20 -24.95
CA LYS A 522 24.60 21.89 -23.69
C LYS A 522 23.72 21.21 -22.65
N LEU A 523 22.46 21.63 -22.57
CA LEU A 523 21.50 21.05 -21.64
C LEU A 523 21.14 19.61 -22.03
N ILE A 524 20.88 19.36 -23.31
CA ILE A 524 20.60 18.01 -23.83
C ILE A 524 21.82 17.09 -23.66
N ASP A 525 23.04 17.58 -23.90
CA ASP A 525 24.28 16.83 -23.65
C ASP A 525 24.30 16.32 -22.19
N SER A 526 24.03 17.21 -21.23
CA SER A 526 23.98 16.87 -19.81
C SER A 526 22.88 15.84 -19.48
N ASP A 527 21.68 16.01 -20.05
CA ASP A 527 20.56 15.09 -19.86
C ASP A 527 20.88 13.68 -20.43
N VAL A 528 21.52 13.61 -21.59
CA VAL A 528 21.94 12.36 -22.23
C VAL A 528 23.04 11.67 -21.43
N GLN A 529 24.06 12.41 -20.97
CA GLN A 529 25.13 11.85 -20.13
C GLN A 529 24.59 11.31 -18.81
N PHE A 530 23.68 12.04 -18.17
CA PHE A 530 22.99 11.56 -16.97
C PHE A 530 22.22 10.26 -17.25
N SER A 531 21.49 10.21 -18.37
CA SER A 531 20.70 9.05 -18.78
C SER A 531 21.57 7.82 -19.04
N LYS A 532 22.68 7.99 -19.77
CA LYS A 532 23.67 6.94 -20.04
C LYS A 532 24.28 6.40 -18.75
N LYS A 533 24.72 7.29 -17.86
CA LYS A 533 25.24 6.92 -16.53
C LYS A 533 24.21 6.16 -15.69
N TYR A 534 22.95 6.60 -15.69
CA TYR A 534 21.87 5.92 -14.97
C TYR A 534 21.59 4.52 -15.53
N LEU A 535 21.64 4.36 -16.85
CA LEU A 535 21.39 3.09 -17.52
C LEU A 535 22.61 2.16 -17.57
N LYS A 536 23.80 2.66 -17.22
CA LYS A 536 25.10 1.98 -17.37
C LYS A 536 25.38 1.59 -18.83
N ILE A 537 25.13 2.53 -19.75
CA ILE A 537 25.37 2.37 -21.19
C ILE A 537 26.43 3.40 -21.60
N ASN A 538 27.44 2.97 -22.35
CA ASN A 538 28.52 3.85 -22.84
C ASN A 538 28.06 4.75 -23.99
#